data_AF-A0A8H6ILE9-F1
#
_entry.id   AF-A0A8H6ILE9-F1
#
_cell.length_a   1.000
_cell.length_b   1.000
_cell.length_c   1.000
_cell.angle_alpha   90.00
_cell.angle_beta   90.00
_cell.angle_gamma   90.00
#
_symmetry.space_group_name_H-M   'P 1'
#
loop_
_entity.id
_entity.type
_entity.pdbx_description
1 polymer ?
#
loop_
_entity_poly.entity_id
_entity_poly.type
_entity_poly.pdbx_seq_one_letter_code
_entity_poly.pdbx_strand_id
1 'polypeptide(L)'
;MARESQNPAAGPPGLPPRKVDIFTDGIIHHDTYPGINPVTESDCTGKAVLITGASKGLGRALAIGYAEAGASHIAVAARSDVSSTVAAVLDAARRAGRDEPSVLALEMDVSATASVKAAAEALTEA
;
A
#
# COMPACT_ATOMS: atom_id res chain seq x y z
N MET A 1 6.36 18.84 -5.46
CA MET A 1 5.38 19.88 -5.09
C MET A 1 4.56 19.35 -3.93
N ALA A 2 4.88 19.76 -2.71
CA ALA A 2 4.15 19.37 -1.51
C ALA A 2 2.73 19.93 -1.60
N ARG A 3 1.71 19.06 -1.56
CA ARG A 3 0.33 19.51 -1.45
C ARG A 3 0.13 20.02 -0.04
N GLU A 4 -0.28 21.28 0.06
CA GLU A 4 -0.59 22.02 1.27
C GLU A 4 -1.48 21.19 2.21
N SER A 5 -1.23 21.29 3.53
CA SER A 5 -2.06 20.67 4.55
C SER A 5 -3.51 21.10 4.33
N GLN A 6 -4.39 20.14 4.07
CA GLN A 6 -5.80 20.44 3.86
C GLN A 6 -6.36 21.17 5.09
N ASN A 7 -6.98 22.31 4.80
CA ASN A 7 -7.73 23.19 5.69
C ASN A 7 -8.45 22.41 6.82
N PRO A 8 -8.42 22.86 8.08
CA PRO A 8 -9.18 22.20 9.15
C PRO A 8 -10.61 22.02 8.69
N ALA A 9 -11.11 20.79 8.75
CA ALA A 9 -12.48 20.48 8.40
C ALA A 9 -13.38 21.21 9.39
N ALA A 10 -13.74 22.45 9.07
CA ALA A 10 -14.77 23.16 9.80
C ALA A 10 -16.03 22.29 9.68
N GLY A 11 -16.47 21.76 10.81
CA GLY A 11 -17.70 20.99 10.86
C GLY A 11 -18.87 21.78 10.28
N PRO A 12 -19.98 21.12 9.92
CA PRO A 12 -21.17 21.79 9.44
C PRO A 12 -21.54 22.98 10.34
N PRO A 13 -21.87 24.16 9.77
CA PRO A 13 -22.11 25.37 10.55
C PRO A 13 -23.20 25.14 11.60
N GLY A 14 -22.96 25.60 12.83
CA GLY A 14 -23.94 25.53 13.93
C GLY A 14 -23.94 24.23 14.73
N LEU A 15 -23.04 23.28 14.43
CA LEU A 15 -22.84 22.06 15.22
C LEU A 15 -21.56 22.17 16.06
N PRO A 16 -21.54 21.58 17.28
CA PRO A 16 -20.32 21.50 18.07
C PRO A 16 -19.24 20.70 17.33
N PRO A 17 -17.94 21.01 17.54
CA PRO A 17 -16.85 20.27 16.93
C PRO A 17 -16.95 18.77 17.27
N ARG A 18 -16.69 17.91 16.29
CA ARG A 18 -16.72 16.46 16.52
C ARG A 18 -15.58 16.12 17.48
N LYS A 19 -15.74 15.08 18.30
CA LYS A 19 -14.66 14.64 19.21
C LYS A 19 -13.33 14.38 18.48
N VAL A 20 -13.38 13.92 17.23
CA VAL A 20 -12.20 13.70 16.39
C VAL A 20 -11.48 15.01 16.05
N ASP A 21 -12.20 16.11 15.86
CA ASP A 21 -11.62 17.42 15.52
C ASP A 21 -10.79 17.98 16.69
N ILE A 22 -11.15 17.62 17.93
CA ILE A 22 -10.44 18.01 19.15
C ILE A 22 -9.20 17.13 19.37
N PHE A 23 -9.27 15.85 19.01
CA PHE A 23 -8.16 14.90 19.22
C PHE A 23 -6.96 15.20 18.32
N THR A 24 -7.18 15.68 17.09
CA THR A 24 -6.11 15.94 16.12
C THR A 24 -5.79 17.43 15.95
N ASP A 25 -6.16 18.28 16.91
CA ASP A 25 -5.99 19.73 16.85
C ASP A 25 -6.53 20.35 15.53
N GLY A 26 -7.62 19.80 15.01
CA GLY A 26 -8.25 20.22 13.76
C GLY A 26 -7.52 19.80 12.49
N ILE A 27 -6.38 19.11 12.58
CA ILE A 27 -5.64 18.62 11.41
C ILE A 27 -6.21 17.25 11.02
N ILE A 28 -6.76 17.14 9.81
CA ILE A 28 -7.29 15.89 9.28
C ILE A 28 -6.62 15.61 7.95
N HIS A 29 -5.99 14.45 7.83
CA HIS A 29 -5.40 13.98 6.60
C HIS A 29 -6.34 12.99 5.91
N HIS A 30 -6.69 13.26 4.66
CA HIS A 30 -7.51 12.38 3.83
C HIS A 30 -6.71 11.59 2.79
N ASP A 31 -5.39 11.81 2.75
CA ASP A 31 -4.46 11.23 1.79
C ASP A 31 -3.06 11.16 2.43
N THR A 32 -2.09 10.62 1.69
CA THR A 32 -0.69 10.59 2.08
C THR A 32 -0.20 12.00 2.44
N TYR A 33 0.25 12.16 3.67
CA TYR A 33 0.85 13.38 4.21
C TYR A 33 2.33 13.13 4.54
N PRO A 34 3.14 14.17 4.79
CA PRO A 34 4.58 14.04 4.90
C PRO A 34 5.02 12.90 5.84
N GLY A 35 4.45 12.77 7.04
CA GLY A 35 4.85 11.76 8.02
C GLY A 35 4.54 10.29 7.68
N ILE A 36 3.80 10.01 6.60
CA ILE A 36 3.55 8.65 6.11
C ILE A 36 3.87 8.49 4.63
N ASN A 37 4.62 9.43 4.05
CA ASN A 37 4.96 9.37 2.64
C ASN A 37 5.92 8.17 2.38
N PRO A 38 5.51 7.17 1.58
CA PRO A 38 6.32 5.98 1.37
C PRO A 38 7.64 6.28 0.65
N VAL A 39 7.69 7.35 -0.14
CA VAL A 39 8.90 7.74 -0.88
C VAL A 39 9.92 8.41 0.05
N THR A 40 9.49 9.21 1.02
CA THR A 40 10.40 10.05 1.83
C THR A 40 10.63 9.54 3.25
N GLU A 41 9.64 8.88 3.86
CA GLU A 41 9.71 8.46 5.27
C GLU A 41 9.91 6.95 5.46
N SER A 42 9.86 6.18 4.37
CA SER A 42 10.02 4.72 4.42
C SER A 42 11.22 4.27 3.57
N ASP A 43 11.95 3.30 4.08
CA ASP A 43 13.01 2.61 3.34
C ASP A 43 12.82 1.09 3.46
N CYS A 44 12.36 0.49 2.37
CA CYS A 44 12.17 -0.95 2.24
C CYS A 44 13.22 -1.60 1.34
N THR A 45 14.33 -0.92 1.06
CA THR A 45 15.39 -1.44 0.20
C THR A 45 15.89 -2.80 0.70
N GLY A 46 15.97 -3.77 -0.21
CA GLY A 46 16.40 -5.14 0.08
C GLY A 46 15.37 -5.99 0.83
N LYS A 47 14.15 -5.49 1.07
CA LYS A 47 13.08 -6.24 1.75
C LYS A 47 12.24 -7.04 0.76
N ALA A 48 11.75 -8.18 1.24
CA ALA A 48 10.73 -8.99 0.59
C ALA A 48 9.39 -8.84 1.33
N VAL A 49 8.31 -8.60 0.60
CA VAL A 49 6.96 -8.41 1.16
C VAL A 49 5.94 -9.28 0.45
N LEU A 50 5.04 -9.88 1.24
CA LEU A 50 3.87 -10.60 0.74
C LEU A 50 2.60 -9.81 1.11
N ILE A 51 1.81 -9.45 0.11
CA ILE A 51 0.54 -8.76 0.29
C ILE A 51 -0.60 -9.68 -0.12
N THR A 52 -1.50 -9.98 0.82
CA THR A 52 -2.74 -10.74 0.56
C THR A 52 -3.90 -9.80 0.23
N GLY A 53 -4.90 -10.28 -0.50
CA GLY A 53 -6.00 -9.43 -0.96
C GLY A 53 -5.56 -8.34 -1.93
N ALA A 54 -4.46 -8.56 -2.66
CA ALA A 54 -3.78 -7.55 -3.45
C ALA A 54 -4.49 -7.16 -4.77
N SER A 55 -5.61 -7.79 -5.12
CA SER A 55 -6.31 -7.51 -6.39
C SER A 55 -6.95 -6.12 -6.43
N LYS A 56 -7.33 -5.52 -5.28
CA LYS A 56 -7.99 -4.21 -5.22
C LYS A 56 -7.89 -3.57 -3.83
N GLY A 57 -8.46 -2.37 -3.71
CA GLY A 57 -8.61 -1.66 -2.43
C GLY A 57 -7.27 -1.46 -1.72
N LEU A 58 -7.26 -1.71 -0.41
CA LEU A 58 -6.08 -1.51 0.42
C LEU A 58 -4.92 -2.42 0.05
N GLY A 59 -5.15 -3.69 -0.30
CA GLY A 59 -4.07 -4.60 -0.69
C GLY A 59 -3.30 -4.08 -1.91
N ARG A 60 -4.04 -3.59 -2.92
CA ARG A 60 -3.41 -2.93 -4.09
C ARG A 60 -2.67 -1.66 -3.71
N ALA A 61 -3.24 -0.82 -2.83
CA ALA A 61 -2.59 0.41 -2.37
C ALA A 61 -1.30 0.13 -1.57
N LEU A 62 -1.30 -0.91 -0.74
CA LEU A 62 -0.12 -1.35 0.02
C LEU A 62 0.98 -1.86 -0.91
N ALA A 63 0.65 -2.66 -1.92
CA ALA A 63 1.63 -3.13 -2.89
C ALA A 63 2.31 -1.96 -3.63
N ILE A 64 1.53 -0.96 -4.03
CA ILE A 64 2.03 0.28 -4.63
C ILE A 64 2.95 1.03 -3.65
N GLY A 65 2.51 1.22 -2.40
CA GLY A 65 3.30 1.93 -1.38
C GLY A 65 4.64 1.24 -1.07
N TYR A 66 4.67 -0.10 -1.00
CA TYR A 66 5.94 -0.83 -0.82
C TYR A 66 6.88 -0.70 -2.03
N ALA A 67 6.34 -0.61 -3.24
CA ALA A 67 7.12 -0.32 -4.44
C ALA A 67 7.73 1.09 -4.39
N GLU A 68 6.95 2.08 -3.97
CA GLU A 68 7.41 3.47 -3.76
C GLU A 68 8.48 3.58 -2.66
N ALA A 69 8.36 2.75 -1.62
CA ALA A 69 9.35 2.63 -0.54
C ALA A 69 10.61 1.82 -0.92
N GLY A 70 10.66 1.25 -2.13
CA GLY A 70 11.85 0.56 -2.66
C GLY A 70 11.99 -0.91 -2.25
N ALA A 71 10.91 -1.61 -1.91
CA ALA A 71 10.96 -3.05 -1.66
C ALA A 71 11.49 -3.81 -2.89
N SER A 72 12.44 -4.73 -2.68
CA SER A 72 13.12 -5.44 -3.79
C SER A 72 12.33 -6.64 -4.30
N HIS A 73 11.55 -7.29 -3.42
CA HIS A 73 10.71 -8.43 -3.78
C HIS A 73 9.28 -8.20 -3.28
N ILE A 74 8.30 -8.28 -4.17
CA ILE A 74 6.90 -8.00 -3.86
C ILE A 74 6.04 -9.16 -4.38
N ALA A 75 5.53 -9.99 -3.48
CA ALA A 75 4.54 -10.99 -3.81
C ALA A 75 3.12 -10.43 -3.59
N VAL A 76 2.28 -10.50 -4.63
CA VAL A 76 0.88 -10.07 -4.58
C VAL A 76 -0.02 -11.29 -4.72
N ALA A 77 -0.81 -11.55 -3.68
CA ALA A 77 -1.66 -12.73 -3.58
C ALA A 77 -3.14 -12.38 -3.47
N ALA A 78 -3.98 -13.01 -4.29
CA ALA A 78 -5.43 -12.89 -4.20
C ALA A 78 -6.13 -14.10 -4.84
N ARG A 79 -7.45 -14.23 -4.61
CA ARG A 79 -8.29 -15.24 -5.30
C ARG A 79 -8.66 -14.88 -6.73
N SER A 80 -8.34 -13.66 -7.14
CA SER A 80 -8.73 -13.09 -8.42
C SER A 80 -7.50 -12.52 -9.09
N ASP A 81 -7.60 -12.24 -10.39
CA ASP A 81 -6.49 -11.70 -11.16
C ASP A 81 -5.85 -10.46 -10.50
N VAL A 82 -4.51 -10.47 -10.45
CA VAL A 82 -3.66 -9.43 -9.87
C VAL A 82 -2.80 -8.72 -10.92
N SER A 83 -2.96 -9.04 -12.21
CA SER A 83 -2.17 -8.46 -13.30
C SER A 83 -2.14 -6.91 -13.27
N SER A 84 -3.30 -6.29 -13.02
CA SER A 84 -3.42 -4.83 -12.92
C SER A 84 -2.73 -4.23 -11.68
N THR A 85 -2.56 -5.01 -10.62
CA THR A 85 -1.77 -4.63 -9.44
C THR A 85 -0.28 -4.74 -9.75
N VAL A 86 0.16 -5.82 -10.40
CA VAL A 86 1.56 -5.99 -10.84
C VAL A 86 2.00 -4.82 -11.71
N ALA A 87 1.22 -4.46 -12.72
CA ALA A 87 1.52 -3.32 -13.58
C ALA A 87 1.63 -1.99 -12.79
N ALA A 88 0.77 -1.80 -11.78
CA ALA A 88 0.78 -0.61 -10.95
C ALA A 88 1.98 -0.56 -9.99
N VAL A 89 2.43 -1.71 -9.47
CA VAL A 89 3.64 -1.84 -8.65
C VAL A 89 4.88 -1.41 -9.44
N LEU A 90 5.04 -1.96 -10.65
CA LEU A 90 6.18 -1.62 -11.53
C LEU A 90 6.18 -0.14 -11.93
N ASP A 91 5.00 0.39 -12.28
CA ASP A 91 4.84 1.81 -12.60
C ASP A 91 5.17 2.73 -11.41
N ALA A 92 4.77 2.34 -10.20
CA ALA A 92 5.00 3.12 -8.99
C ALA A 92 6.48 3.16 -8.59
N ALA A 93 7.17 2.03 -8.61
CA ALA A 93 8.63 1.98 -8.37
C ALA A 93 9.37 2.90 -9.37
N ARG A 94 9.03 2.80 -10.66
CA ARG A 94 9.62 3.64 -11.72
C ARG A 94 9.37 5.13 -11.47
N ARG A 95 8.13 5.52 -11.14
CA ARG A 95 7.78 6.93 -10.85
C ARG A 95 8.45 7.46 -9.58
N ALA A 96 8.69 6.60 -8.60
CA ALA A 96 9.41 6.94 -7.37
C ALA A 96 10.93 6.96 -7.52
N GLY A 97 11.48 6.59 -8.70
CA GLY A 97 12.92 6.51 -8.92
C GLY A 97 13.59 5.38 -8.14
N ARG A 98 12.84 4.32 -7.84
CA ARG A 98 13.35 3.09 -7.19
C ARG A 98 13.80 2.08 -8.25
N ASP A 99 14.65 1.15 -7.83
CA ASP A 99 14.99 -0.01 -8.64
C ASP A 99 13.72 -0.84 -8.93
N GLU A 100 13.68 -1.49 -10.09
CA GLU A 100 12.54 -2.31 -10.48
C GLU A 100 12.45 -3.55 -9.57
N PRO A 101 11.34 -3.76 -8.84
CA PRO A 101 11.20 -4.90 -7.94
C PRO A 101 10.94 -6.20 -8.72
N SER A 102 11.37 -7.33 -8.16
CA SER A 102 10.85 -8.64 -8.57
C SER A 102 9.43 -8.81 -8.05
N VAL A 103 8.46 -9.00 -8.94
CA VAL A 103 7.05 -9.11 -8.58
C VAL A 103 6.51 -10.51 -8.87
N LEU A 104 6.02 -11.18 -7.83
CA LEU A 104 5.42 -12.51 -7.95
C LEU A 104 3.89 -12.43 -7.78
N ALA A 105 3.15 -12.86 -8.79
CA ALA A 105 1.70 -12.98 -8.72
C ALA A 105 1.29 -14.37 -8.23
N LEU A 106 0.47 -14.42 -7.17
CA LEU A 106 0.01 -15.66 -6.56
C LEU A 106 -1.52 -15.74 -6.54
N GLU A 107 -2.07 -16.85 -7.02
CA GLU A 107 -3.46 -17.19 -6.75
C GLU A 107 -3.54 -17.87 -5.36
N MET A 108 -4.24 -17.23 -4.41
CA MET A 108 -4.34 -17.75 -3.05
C MET A 108 -5.68 -17.42 -2.40
N ASP A 109 -6.34 -18.45 -1.88
CA ASP A 109 -7.46 -18.33 -0.94
C ASP A 109 -6.97 -18.53 0.50
N VAL A 110 -6.96 -17.44 1.27
CA VAL A 110 -6.53 -17.42 2.67
C VAL A 110 -7.38 -18.31 3.60
N SER A 111 -8.60 -18.66 3.18
CA SER A 111 -9.47 -19.58 3.94
C SER A 111 -9.18 -21.05 3.70
N ALA A 112 -8.39 -21.39 2.67
CA ALA A 112 -8.04 -22.75 2.30
C ALA A 112 -6.58 -23.05 2.63
N THR A 113 -6.34 -23.83 3.69
CA THR A 113 -4.97 -24.18 4.15
C THR A 113 -4.09 -24.78 3.04
N ALA A 114 -4.65 -25.62 2.17
CA ALA A 114 -3.92 -26.19 1.04
C ALA A 114 -3.48 -25.11 0.02
N SER A 115 -4.32 -24.11 -0.22
CA SER A 115 -4.01 -22.98 -1.11
C SER A 115 -2.90 -22.10 -0.52
N VAL A 116 -2.97 -21.80 0.77
CA VAL A 116 -1.92 -21.06 1.49
C VAL A 116 -0.58 -21.80 1.44
N LYS A 117 -0.61 -23.12 1.65
CA LYS A 117 0.60 -23.96 1.59
C LYS A 117 1.24 -23.91 0.20
N ALA A 118 0.47 -24.09 -0.87
CA ALA A 118 0.96 -24.03 -2.24
C ALA A 118 1.57 -22.65 -2.58
N ALA A 119 0.94 -21.56 -2.12
CA ALA A 119 1.46 -20.21 -2.31
C ALA A 119 2.78 -19.97 -1.56
N ALA A 120 2.93 -20.52 -0.35
CA ALA A 120 4.17 -20.43 0.42
C ALA A 120 5.33 -21.22 -0.21
N GLU A 121 5.03 -22.40 -0.78
CA GLU A 121 6.00 -23.20 -1.53
C GLU A 121 6.48 -22.44 -2.78
N ALA A 122 5.55 -21.90 -3.57
CA ALA A 122 5.89 -21.08 -4.75
C ALA A 122 6.74 -19.84 -4.42
N LEU A 123 6.54 -19.23 -3.25
CA LEU A 123 7.33 -18.08 -2.80
C LEU A 123 8.76 -18.44 -2.39
N THR A 124 9.02 -19.68 -2.00
CA THR A 124 10.36 -20.15 -1.58
C THR A 124 11.23 -20.51 -2.80
N GLU A 125 10.61 -20.81 -3.94
CA GLU A 125 11.27 -21.21 -5.18
C GLU A 125 11.60 -20.04 -6.13
N ALA A 126 11.10 -18.84 -5.82
CA ALA A 126 11.24 -17.62 -6.63
C ALA A 126 12.38 -16.71 -6.17
#